data_AF-A0AAU8NFW3-F1
#
_entry.id   AF-A0AAU8NFW3-F1
#
_cell.length_a   1.000
_cell.length_b   1.000
_cell.length_c   1.000
_cell.angle_alpha   90.00
_cell.angle_beta   90.00
_cell.angle_gamma   90.00
#
_symmetry.space_group_name_H-M   'P 1'
#
loop_
_entity.id
_entity.type
_entity.pdbx_description
1 polymer ?
#
loop_
_entity_poly.entity_id
_entity_poly.type
_entity_poly.pdbx_seq_one_letter_code
_entity_poly.pdbx_strand_id
1 'polypeptide(L)' 'MANRQRPGEILTKTEKMKRLQSAKNEDVEFSAEAADHEDIEALRRSEAADRRQGREIHD' A
#
# COMPACT_ATOMS: atom_id res chain seq x y z
N MET A 1 5.29 12.13 -33.43
CA MET A 1 6.64 11.59 -33.16
C MET A 1 6.53 10.63 -31.99
N ALA A 2 6.51 9.31 -32.25
CA ALA A 2 6.40 8.31 -31.18
C ALA A 2 7.80 8.10 -30.56
N ASN A 3 7.97 8.52 -29.31
CA ASN A 3 9.23 8.38 -28.59
C ASN A 3 9.39 6.92 -28.14
N ARG A 4 10.19 6.15 -28.88
CA ARG A 4 10.53 4.76 -28.56
C ARG A 4 11.58 4.76 -27.46
N GLN A 5 11.16 4.54 -26.21
CA GLN A 5 12.10 4.39 -25.09
C GLN A 5 13.02 3.19 -25.38
N ARG A 6 14.34 3.43 -25.37
CA ARG A 6 15.34 2.38 -25.58
C ARG A 6 15.46 1.56 -24.29
N PRO A 7 15.42 0.22 -24.34
CA PRO A 7 15.60 -0.58 -23.14
C PRO A 7 17.00 -0.34 -22.57
N GLY A 8 17.08 0.21 -21.34
CA GLY A 8 18.34 0.49 -20.63
C GLY A 8 18.64 1.97 -20.32
N GLU A 9 17.74 2.91 -20.64
CA GLU A 9 17.96 4.32 -20.33
C GLU A 9 17.80 4.60 -18.82
N ILE A 10 18.91 4.91 -18.15
CA ILE A 10 18.92 5.28 -16.73
C ILE A 10 18.44 6.74 -16.62
N LEU A 11 17.21 6.91 -16.12
CA LEU A 11 16.63 8.22 -15.86
C LEU A 11 17.51 9.04 -14.91
N THR A 12 17.68 10.33 -15.24
CA THR A 12 18.33 11.28 -14.34
C THR A 12 17.53 11.45 -13.05
N LYS A 13 18.18 11.94 -11.98
CA LYS A 13 17.52 12.17 -10.68
C LYS A 13 16.23 13.00 -10.83
N THR A 14 16.27 14.02 -11.68
CA THR A 14 15.12 14.90 -11.95
C THR A 14 13.98 14.18 -12.67
N GLU A 15 14.30 13.33 -13.65
CA GLU A 15 13.28 12.55 -14.37
C GLU A 15 12.64 11.48 -13.49
N LYS A 16 13.42 10.84 -12.61
CA LYS A 16 12.88 9.92 -11.60
C LYS A 16 11.91 10.63 -10.67
N MET A 17 12.24 11.84 -10.20
CA MET A 17 11.36 12.62 -9.34
C MET A 17 10.07 13.04 -10.06
N LYS A 18 10.16 13.48 -11.32
CA LYS A 18 8.97 13.79 -12.13
C LYS A 18 8.08 12.56 -12.32
N ARG A 19 8.67 11.39 -12.58
CA ARG A 19 7.94 10.14 -12.72
C ARG A 19 7.26 9.70 -11.42
N LEU A 20 7.92 9.88 -10.28
CA LEU A 20 7.37 9.59 -8.97
C LEU A 20 6.23 10.55 -8.61
N GLN A 21 6.39 11.84 -8.91
CA GLN A 21 5.32 12.84 -8.74
C GLN A 21 4.12 12.60 -9.67
N SER A 22 4.34 12.05 -10.86
CA SER A 22 3.26 11.66 -11.78
C SER A 22 2.63 10.31 -11.45
N ALA A 23 3.26 9.52 -10.57
CA ALA A 23 2.65 8.29 -10.10
C ALA A 23 1.47 8.68 -9.22
N LYS A 24 0.26 8.46 -9.75
CA LYS A 24 -0.94 8.52 -8.93
C LYS A 24 -0.85 7.34 -7.97
N ASN A 25 -0.67 7.63 -6.69
CA ASN A 25 -0.97 6.63 -5.67
C ASN A 25 -2.49 6.47 -5.73
N GLU A 26 -2.94 5.36 -6.30
CA GLU A 26 -4.35 4.98 -6.19
C GLU A 26 -4.56 4.57 -4.73
N ASP A 27 -5.61 5.12 -4.11
CA ASP A 27 -5.96 4.77 -2.74
C ASP A 27 -6.31 3.28 -2.70
N VAL A 28 -5.52 2.50 -1.97
CA VAL A 28 -5.76 1.06 -1.80
C VAL A 28 -6.75 0.90 -0.65
N GLU A 29 -8.01 0.62 -1.00
CA GLU A 29 -9.07 0.35 -0.03
C GLU A 29 -9.17 -1.14 0.29
N PHE A 30 -9.59 -1.45 1.52
CA PHE A 30 -9.87 -2.82 1.93
C PHE A 30 -11.09 -3.35 1.17
N SER A 31 -10.94 -4.49 0.48
CA SER A 31 -12.04 -5.19 -0.19
C SER A 31 -12.27 -6.55 0.47
N ALA A 32 -13.45 -6.72 1.08
CA ALA A 32 -13.83 -7.99 1.71
C ALA A 32 -14.00 -9.13 0.68
N GLU A 33 -14.32 -8.80 -0.58
CA GLU A 33 -14.48 -9.79 -1.65
C GLU A 33 -13.14 -10.28 -2.21
N ALA A 34 -12.10 -9.46 -2.11
CA ALA A 34 -10.74 -9.81 -2.52
C ALA A 34 -9.89 -10.35 -1.36
N ALA A 35 -10.39 -10.26 -0.13
CA ALA A 35 -9.70 -10.73 1.07
C ALA A 35 -9.60 -12.25 1.06
N ASP A 36 -8.38 -12.75 1.26
CA ASP A 36 -8.15 -14.18 1.43
C ASP A 36 -8.31 -14.61 2.90
N HIS A 37 -8.05 -15.89 3.15
CA HIS A 37 -8.17 -16.44 4.50
C HIS A 37 -7.19 -15.80 5.49
N GLU A 38 -5.98 -15.45 5.03
CA GLU A 38 -4.95 -14.84 5.87
C GLU A 38 -5.31 -13.40 6.22
N ASP A 39 -5.87 -12.65 5.27
CA ASP A 39 -6.37 -11.30 5.50
C ASP A 39 -7.45 -11.26 6.60
N ILE A 40 -8.39 -12.21 6.57
CA ILE A 40 -9.46 -12.32 7.56
C ILE A 40 -8.90 -12.72 8.94
N GLU A 41 -7.94 -13.65 9.00
CA GLU A 41 -7.28 -14.00 10.24
C GLU A 41 -6.51 -12.82 10.85
N ALA A 42 -5.84 -12.03 10.02
CA ALA A 42 -5.10 -10.85 10.45
C ALA A 42 -6.04 -9.83 11.12
N LEU A 43 -7.21 -9.57 10.53
CA LEU A 43 -8.23 -8.70 11.14
C LEU A 43 -8.67 -9.19 12.52
N ARG A 44 -8.99 -10.49 12.63
CA ARG A 44 -9.41 -11.09 13.92
C ARG A 44 -8.32 -10.99 14.99
N ARG A 45 -7.05 -11.19 14.60
CA ARG A 45 -5.91 -11.04 15.51
C ARG A 45 -5.70 -9.59 15.93
N SER A 46 -5.87 -8.64 15.01
CA SER A 46 -5.80 -7.20 15.31
C SER A 46 -6.85 -6.79 16.32
N GLU A 47 -8.13 -7.11 16.08
CA GLU A 47 -9.21 -6.78 17.02
C GLU A 47 -8.99 -7.41 18.41
N ALA A 48 -8.48 -8.64 18.45
CA ALA A 48 -8.17 -9.30 19.70
C ALA A 48 -7.03 -8.61 20.46
N ALA A 49 -6.05 -8.05 19.76
CA ALA A 49 -5.00 -7.24 20.35
C ALA A 49 -5.54 -5.90 20.87
N ASP A 50 -6.36 -5.22 20.07
CA ASP A 50 -6.97 -3.95 20.46
C ASP A 50 -7.87 -4.11 21.68
N ARG A 51 -8.64 -5.20 21.76
CA ARG A 51 -9.43 -5.53 22.96
C ARG A 51 -8.56 -5.76 24.20
N ARG A 52 -7.37 -6.34 24.05
CA ARG A 52 -6.43 -6.50 25.18
C ARG A 52 -5.87 -5.14 25.59
N GLN A 53 -5.42 -4.34 24.63
CA GLN A 53 -4.81 -3.04 24.89
C GLN A 53 -5.82 -2.02 25.45
N GLY A 54 -7.04 -1.95 24.90
CA GLY A 54 -8.10 -1.07 25.38
C GLY A 54 -8.56 -1.41 26.80
N ARG A 55 -8.44 -2.68 27.21
CA ARG A 55 -8.67 -3.09 28.60
C ARG A 55 -7.55 -2.60 29.53
N GLU A 56 -6.32 -2.55 29.06
CA GLU A 56 -5.18 -2.00 29.83
C GLU A 56 -5.18 -0.47 29.96
N ILE A 57 -5.88 0.26 29.08
CA ILE A 57 -5.97 1.74 29.15
C ILE A 57 -7.06 2.22 30.13
N HIS A 58 -8.03 1.37 30.46
CA HIS A 58 -9.19 1.72 31.27
C HIS A 58 -9.25 1.10 32.68
N ASP A 59 -8.26 0.27 33.05
CA ASP A 59 -8.03 -0.26 34.41
C ASP A 59 -6.86 0.46 35.10
#